data_AF-A0A1Y3BAC2-F1
#
_entry.id   AF-A0A1Y3BAC2-F1
#
_cell.length_a   1.000
_cell.length_b   1.000
_cell.length_c   1.000
_cell.angle_alpha   90.00
_cell.angle_beta   90.00
_cell.angle_gamma   90.00
#
_symmetry.space_group_name_H-M   'P 1'
#
loop_
_entity.id
_entity.type
_entity.pdbx_description
1 polymer ?
#
loop_
_entity_poly.entity_id
_entity_poly.type
_entity_poly.pdbx_seq_one_letter_code
_entity_poly.pdbx_strand_id
1 'polypeptide(L)'
;MDVKILPQSSTSGNKNDDKCDERNKKNERLRKLRELHMKRNEACKLNHKEVIEENKRQQMPANWTRKQEWAKRKLEEDEERLQAEQQNLDYELEKLRDIQADHAEQWERRRSARKNPDKGFSSFEDSAARKYERMIKQIKPNMDEYEQLKQSIPEEQFYADKNSYVFGVHKDTKESIDRLLDDMNKDYERQAKYSRRRAFDDDNDIDYINERNMQFNKKIERFYGKYT
;
A
#
# COMPACT_ATOMS: atom_id res chain seq x y z
N MET A 1 25.11 -21.90 93.67
CA MET A 1 25.50 -23.31 93.42
C MET A 1 24.47 -23.85 92.45
N ASP A 2 24.79 -23.75 91.17
CA ASP A 2 24.02 -24.30 90.06
C ASP A 2 23.96 -25.82 90.11
N VAL A 3 22.77 -26.41 89.88
CA VAL A 3 22.57 -27.59 89.02
C VAL A 3 21.10 -27.61 88.60
N LYS A 4 20.79 -27.28 87.33
CA LYS A 4 19.49 -27.57 86.69
C LYS A 4 19.61 -28.87 85.90
N ILE A 5 18.84 -29.88 86.26
CA ILE A 5 18.73 -31.16 85.54
C ILE A 5 17.40 -31.20 84.78
N LEU A 6 17.50 -31.36 83.45
CA LEU A 6 16.41 -31.71 82.55
C LEU A 6 16.03 -33.20 82.68
N PRO A 7 14.74 -33.56 82.55
CA PRO A 7 14.37 -34.91 82.16
C PRO A 7 13.82 -34.95 80.73
N GLN A 8 14.36 -35.87 79.93
CA GLN A 8 13.78 -36.29 78.66
C GLN A 8 12.51 -37.11 78.91
N SER A 9 11.48 -36.93 78.08
CA SER A 9 10.34 -37.85 77.97
C SER A 9 10.08 -38.19 76.50
N SER A 10 9.75 -39.45 76.30
CA SER A 10 9.84 -40.29 75.10
C SER A 10 8.62 -40.21 74.17
N THR A 11 8.89 -40.30 72.87
CA THR A 11 7.92 -40.39 71.76
C THR A 11 7.18 -41.73 71.73
N SER A 12 5.86 -41.71 71.53
CA SER A 12 5.05 -42.86 71.11
C SER A 12 3.77 -42.39 70.38
N GLY A 13 3.83 -42.26 69.05
CA GLY A 13 2.75 -41.80 68.17
C GLY A 13 1.75 -42.89 67.75
N ASN A 14 0.49 -42.50 67.58
CA ASN A 14 -0.70 -43.34 67.35
C ASN A 14 -0.94 -43.59 65.85
N LYS A 15 -0.87 -44.86 65.39
CA LYS A 15 -0.75 -45.24 63.95
C LYS A 15 -2.04 -45.19 63.11
N ASN A 16 -3.20 -44.85 63.68
CA ASN A 16 -4.50 -44.90 62.97
C ASN A 16 -4.96 -43.54 62.40
N ASP A 17 -4.59 -42.43 63.03
CA ASP A 17 -4.93 -41.08 62.54
C ASP A 17 -4.10 -40.70 61.29
N ASP A 18 -2.85 -41.18 61.22
CA ASP A 18 -1.95 -40.98 60.09
C ASP A 18 -2.47 -41.59 58.77
N LYS A 19 -3.21 -42.71 58.82
CA LYS A 19 -3.75 -43.40 57.62
C LYS A 19 -4.92 -42.67 56.97
N CYS A 20 -5.77 -41.99 57.75
CA CYS A 20 -6.89 -41.20 57.24
C CYS A 20 -6.37 -39.92 56.55
N ASP A 21 -5.38 -39.29 57.19
CA ASP A 21 -4.66 -38.13 56.67
C ASP A 21 -3.89 -38.45 55.38
N GLU A 22 -3.25 -39.61 55.28
CA GLU A 22 -2.58 -40.03 54.04
C GLU A 22 -3.56 -40.25 52.88
N ARG A 23 -4.76 -40.81 53.13
CA ARG A 23 -5.80 -40.97 52.11
C ARG A 23 -6.36 -39.62 51.64
N ASN A 24 -6.56 -38.69 52.56
CA ASN A 24 -7.01 -37.33 52.24
C ASN A 24 -5.94 -36.56 51.47
N LYS A 25 -4.67 -36.61 51.90
CA LYS A 25 -3.51 -36.06 51.17
C LYS A 25 -3.37 -36.68 49.78
N LYS A 26 -3.62 -37.99 49.61
CA LYS A 26 -3.64 -38.67 48.31
C LYS A 26 -4.79 -38.19 47.42
N ASN A 27 -5.98 -37.98 47.97
CA ASN A 27 -7.13 -37.45 47.24
C ASN A 27 -6.94 -35.99 46.83
N GLU A 28 -6.32 -35.16 47.67
CA GLU A 28 -5.92 -33.80 47.33
C GLU A 28 -4.86 -33.77 46.22
N ARG A 29 -3.85 -34.65 46.30
CA ARG A 29 -2.87 -34.84 45.22
C ARG A 29 -3.54 -35.25 43.91
N LEU A 30 -4.54 -36.14 43.95
CA LEU A 30 -5.33 -36.56 42.78
C LEU A 30 -6.23 -35.43 42.22
N ARG A 31 -6.79 -34.57 43.08
CA ARG A 31 -7.54 -33.38 42.66
C ARG A 31 -6.62 -32.36 41.99
N LYS A 32 -5.47 -32.06 42.60
CA LYS A 32 -4.43 -31.20 42.02
C LYS A 32 -3.90 -31.74 40.70
N LEU A 33 -3.71 -33.06 40.57
CA LEU A 33 -3.33 -33.71 39.32
C LEU A 33 -4.38 -33.49 38.23
N ARG A 34 -5.67 -33.68 38.54
CA ARG A 34 -6.76 -33.42 37.59
C ARG A 34 -6.83 -31.96 37.15
N GLU A 35 -6.66 -31.04 38.10
CA GLU A 35 -6.59 -29.60 37.80
C GLU A 35 -5.40 -29.26 36.90
N LEU A 36 -4.23 -29.86 37.16
CA LEU A 36 -3.05 -29.72 36.30
C LEU A 36 -3.28 -30.31 34.90
N HIS A 37 -3.98 -31.43 34.78
CA HIS A 37 -4.36 -31.99 33.48
C HIS A 37 -5.33 -31.08 32.73
N MET A 38 -6.31 -30.47 33.42
CA MET A 38 -7.22 -29.50 32.81
C MET A 38 -6.47 -28.27 32.31
N LYS A 39 -5.60 -27.69 33.15
CA LYS A 39 -4.73 -26.56 32.76
C LYS A 39 -3.81 -26.92 31.60
N ARG A 40 -3.26 -28.14 31.58
CA ARG A 40 -2.46 -28.62 30.44
C ARG A 40 -3.30 -28.72 29.17
N ASN A 41 -4.51 -29.25 29.26
CA ASN A 41 -5.39 -29.40 28.11
C ASN A 41 -5.87 -28.03 27.58
N GLU A 42 -6.15 -27.08 28.47
CA GLU A 42 -6.46 -25.70 28.13
C GLU A 42 -5.27 -25.02 27.44
N ALA A 43 -4.06 -25.15 28.00
CA ALA A 43 -2.84 -24.64 27.38
C ALA A 43 -2.58 -25.26 26.00
N CYS A 44 -2.72 -26.58 25.85
CA CYS A 44 -2.58 -27.24 24.55
C CYS A 44 -3.62 -26.72 23.53
N LYS A 45 -4.87 -26.47 23.95
CA LYS A 45 -5.91 -25.93 23.07
C LYS A 45 -5.61 -24.48 22.67
N LEU A 46 -5.15 -23.65 23.60
CA LEU A 46 -4.79 -22.26 23.33
C LEU A 46 -3.59 -22.19 22.39
N ASN A 47 -2.52 -22.93 22.68
CA ASN A 47 -1.35 -23.01 21.80
C ASN A 47 -1.74 -23.50 20.40
N HIS A 48 -2.62 -24.51 20.30
CA HIS A 48 -3.07 -25.00 18.99
C HIS A 48 -3.89 -23.95 18.21
N LYS A 49 -4.76 -23.20 18.90
CA LYS A 49 -5.50 -22.08 18.28
C LYS A 49 -4.56 -20.98 17.80
N GLU A 50 -3.58 -20.61 18.61
CA GLU A 50 -2.58 -19.58 18.26
C GLU A 50 -1.74 -20.01 17.06
N VAL A 51 -1.27 -21.26 17.01
CA VAL A 51 -0.54 -21.81 15.85
C VAL A 51 -1.40 -21.78 14.59
N ILE A 52 -2.70 -22.13 14.69
CA ILE A 52 -3.64 -22.05 13.57
C ILE A 52 -3.85 -20.60 13.12
N GLU A 53 -4.01 -19.67 14.06
CA GLU A 53 -4.19 -18.25 13.75
C GLU A 53 -2.94 -17.64 13.12
N GLU A 54 -1.75 -18.01 13.59
CA GLU A 54 -0.48 -17.59 13.00
C GLU A 54 -0.33 -18.16 11.59
N ASN A 55 -0.61 -19.44 11.38
CA ASN A 55 -0.60 -20.05 10.05
C ASN A 55 -1.61 -19.36 9.11
N LYS A 56 -2.83 -19.08 9.59
CA LYS A 56 -3.81 -18.30 8.84
C LYS A 56 -3.25 -16.93 8.47
N ARG A 57 -2.67 -16.19 9.41
CA ARG A 57 -2.04 -14.87 9.15
C ARG A 57 -0.93 -14.97 8.10
N GLN A 58 -0.12 -16.02 8.14
CA GLN A 58 0.93 -16.27 7.14
C GLN A 58 0.35 -16.62 5.76
N GLN A 59 -0.76 -17.37 5.72
CA GLN A 59 -1.41 -17.77 4.48
C GLN A 59 -2.31 -16.67 3.88
N MET A 60 -2.76 -15.71 4.70
CA MET A 60 -3.59 -14.61 4.20
C MET A 60 -2.77 -13.69 3.28
N PRO A 61 -3.28 -13.37 2.08
CA PRO A 61 -2.70 -12.33 1.26
C PRO A 61 -2.71 -10.98 1.99
N ALA A 62 -1.67 -10.17 1.80
CA ALA A 62 -1.56 -8.84 2.41
C ALA A 62 -2.73 -7.88 2.08
N ASN A 63 -3.51 -8.16 1.04
CA ASN A 63 -4.69 -7.39 0.63
C ASN A 63 -6.03 -7.92 1.18
N TRP A 64 -6.02 -8.92 2.07
CA TRP A 64 -7.22 -9.60 2.55
C TRP A 64 -8.20 -8.66 3.27
N THR A 65 -7.72 -7.81 4.18
CA THR A 65 -8.54 -6.84 4.93
C THR A 65 -9.27 -5.89 3.98
N ARG A 66 -8.56 -5.35 3.00
CA ARG A 66 -9.13 -4.49 1.96
C ARG A 66 -10.19 -5.21 1.12
N LYS A 67 -10.01 -6.52 0.86
CA LYS A 67 -11.00 -7.34 0.16
C LYS A 67 -12.26 -7.55 1.02
N GLN A 68 -12.10 -7.75 2.33
CA GLN A 68 -13.23 -7.85 3.26
C GLN A 68 -13.97 -6.52 3.39
N GLU A 69 -13.28 -5.40 3.51
CA GLU A 69 -13.88 -4.06 3.53
C GLU A 69 -14.64 -3.77 2.25
N TRP A 70 -14.06 -4.13 1.09
CA TRP A 70 -14.73 -3.99 -0.20
C TRP A 70 -16.01 -4.84 -0.28
N ALA A 71 -15.95 -6.10 0.19
CA ALA A 71 -17.10 -6.99 0.23
C ALA A 71 -18.20 -6.48 1.16
N LYS A 72 -17.83 -5.99 2.36
CA LYS A 72 -18.76 -5.37 3.32
C LYS A 72 -19.43 -4.13 2.72
N ARG A 73 -18.65 -3.23 2.12
CA ARG A 73 -19.20 -2.03 1.48
C ARG A 73 -20.14 -2.36 0.32
N LYS A 74 -19.86 -3.45 -0.40
CA LYS A 74 -20.75 -3.92 -1.48
C LYS A 74 -22.05 -4.49 -0.93
N LEU A 75 -21.98 -5.30 0.12
CA LEU A 75 -23.15 -5.81 0.82
C LEU A 75 -24.04 -4.65 1.32
N GLU A 76 -23.42 -3.66 1.98
CA GLU A 76 -24.12 -2.47 2.50
C GLU A 76 -24.78 -1.66 1.37
N GLU A 77 -24.09 -1.41 0.26
CA GLU A 77 -24.66 -0.73 -0.92
C GLU A 77 -25.84 -1.51 -1.55
N ASP A 78 -25.82 -2.84 -1.51
CA ASP A 78 -26.92 -3.67 -2.00
C ASP A 78 -28.08 -3.72 -0.99
N GLU A 79 -27.81 -3.70 0.32
CA GLU A 79 -28.83 -3.55 1.38
C GLU A 79 -29.55 -2.20 1.29
N GLU A 80 -28.82 -1.10 1.11
CA GLU A 80 -29.39 0.23 0.91
C GLU A 80 -30.25 0.29 -0.37
N ARG A 81 -29.81 -0.33 -1.47
CA ARG A 81 -30.59 -0.40 -2.71
C ARG A 81 -31.91 -1.14 -2.48
N LEU A 82 -31.88 -2.27 -1.77
CA LEU A 82 -33.08 -3.03 -1.41
C LEU A 82 -34.03 -2.20 -0.53
N GLN A 83 -33.51 -1.42 0.42
CA GLN A 83 -34.31 -0.51 1.25
C GLN A 83 -34.94 0.61 0.42
N ALA A 84 -34.20 1.21 -0.51
CA ALA A 84 -34.71 2.23 -1.41
C ALA A 84 -35.83 1.67 -2.32
N GLU A 85 -35.67 0.45 -2.84
CA GLU A 85 -36.71 -0.26 -3.61
C GLU A 85 -37.97 -0.50 -2.77
N GLN A 86 -37.82 -0.93 -1.52
CA GLN A 86 -38.96 -1.10 -0.58
C GLN A 86 -39.68 0.22 -0.31
N GLN A 87 -38.93 1.33 -0.27
CA GLN A 87 -39.47 2.68 -0.08
C GLN A 87 -39.96 3.34 -1.38
N ASN A 88 -39.80 2.69 -2.54
CA ASN A 88 -40.04 3.23 -3.88
C ASN A 88 -39.28 4.53 -4.19
N LEU A 89 -38.07 4.67 -3.66
CA LEU A 89 -37.15 5.78 -3.91
C LEU A 89 -36.04 5.33 -4.86
N ASP A 90 -35.51 6.26 -5.66
CA ASP A 90 -34.35 6.00 -6.52
C ASP A 90 -33.06 6.12 -5.70
N TYR A 91 -32.34 4.99 -5.56
CA TYR A 91 -31.09 4.87 -4.80
C TYR A 91 -30.01 5.84 -5.29
N GLU A 92 -29.89 6.06 -6.61
CA GLU A 92 -28.84 6.92 -7.15
C GLU A 92 -29.08 8.38 -6.80
N LEU A 93 -30.34 8.83 -6.89
CA LEU A 93 -30.70 10.20 -6.52
C LEU A 93 -30.46 10.45 -5.03
N GLU A 94 -30.91 9.56 -4.14
CA GLU A 94 -30.72 9.71 -2.69
C GLU A 94 -29.24 9.80 -2.32
N LYS A 95 -28.42 8.91 -2.88
CA LYS A 95 -26.97 8.92 -2.72
C LYS A 95 -26.32 10.22 -3.20
N LEU A 96 -26.85 10.83 -4.26
CA LEU A 96 -26.39 12.13 -4.74
C LEU A 96 -26.77 13.29 -3.81
N ARG A 97 -27.90 13.18 -3.08
CA ARG A 97 -28.34 14.22 -2.11
C ARG A 97 -27.38 14.34 -0.93
N ASP A 98 -26.81 13.22 -0.50
CA ASP A 98 -25.89 13.16 0.64
C ASP A 98 -24.47 13.68 0.31
N ILE A 99 -24.14 13.83 -0.98
CA ILE A 99 -22.83 14.34 -1.40
C ILE A 99 -22.81 15.86 -1.28
N GLN A 100 -22.04 16.35 -0.31
CA GLN A 100 -21.75 17.77 -0.16
C GLN A 100 -20.96 18.33 -1.37
N ALA A 101 -21.19 19.60 -1.71
CA ALA A 101 -20.54 20.26 -2.85
C ALA A 101 -19.00 20.20 -2.79
N ASP A 102 -18.41 20.41 -1.62
CA ASP A 102 -16.95 20.34 -1.43
C ASP A 102 -16.39 18.94 -1.72
N HIS A 103 -17.13 17.90 -1.29
CA HIS A 103 -16.78 16.51 -1.55
C HIS A 103 -16.91 16.16 -3.04
N ALA A 104 -17.92 16.70 -3.73
CA ALA A 104 -18.09 16.57 -5.17
C ALA A 104 -16.94 17.23 -5.94
N GLU A 105 -16.53 18.45 -5.58
CA GLU A 105 -15.44 19.17 -6.25
C GLU A 105 -14.10 18.44 -6.08
N GLN A 106 -13.79 17.98 -4.86
CA GLN A 106 -12.58 17.18 -4.62
C GLN A 106 -12.61 15.85 -5.36
N TRP A 107 -13.78 15.22 -5.47
CA TRP A 107 -13.93 13.98 -6.23
C TRP A 107 -13.74 14.22 -7.72
N GLU A 108 -14.30 15.30 -8.26
CA GLU A 108 -14.12 15.70 -9.65
C GLU A 108 -12.66 16.05 -9.94
N ARG A 109 -11.98 16.78 -9.06
CA ARG A 109 -10.55 17.10 -9.18
C ARG A 109 -9.68 15.84 -9.21
N ARG A 110 -9.97 14.86 -8.33
CA ARG A 110 -9.28 13.56 -8.34
C ARG A 110 -9.58 12.76 -9.61
N ARG A 111 -10.82 12.81 -10.11
CA ARG A 111 -11.23 12.13 -11.34
C ARG A 111 -10.60 12.77 -12.57
N SER A 112 -10.62 14.09 -12.68
CA SER A 112 -10.07 14.86 -13.80
C SER A 112 -8.56 14.72 -13.90
N ALA A 113 -7.85 14.66 -12.78
CA ALA A 113 -6.41 14.36 -12.76
C ALA A 113 -6.07 13.00 -13.41
N ARG A 114 -7.01 12.04 -13.40
CA ARG A 114 -6.86 10.72 -14.04
C ARG A 114 -7.33 10.69 -15.50
N LYS A 115 -7.90 11.77 -16.04
CA LYS A 115 -8.47 11.85 -17.41
C LYS A 115 -7.43 12.08 -18.52
N ASN A 116 -6.13 11.93 -18.27
CA ASN A 116 -5.11 11.99 -19.34
C ASN A 116 -4.52 10.61 -19.66
N PRO A 117 -5.33 9.65 -20.18
CA PRO A 117 -4.80 8.39 -20.65
C PRO A 117 -3.94 8.61 -21.91
N ASP A 118 -2.96 7.72 -22.09
CA ASP A 118 -2.23 7.63 -23.34
C ASP A 118 -3.19 7.10 -24.43
N LYS A 119 -3.37 7.88 -25.49
CA LYS A 119 -4.26 7.53 -26.61
C LYS A 119 -3.55 6.70 -27.68
N GLY A 120 -2.27 6.37 -27.47
CA GLY A 120 -1.41 5.75 -28.46
C GLY A 120 -0.64 6.78 -29.28
N PHE A 121 0.34 6.30 -30.03
CA PHE A 121 1.16 7.12 -30.91
C PHE A 121 0.37 7.53 -32.16
N SER A 122 0.16 8.83 -32.34
CA SER A 122 -0.44 9.43 -33.55
C SER A 122 0.65 10.05 -34.46
N SER A 123 1.32 11.08 -33.97
CA SER A 123 2.37 11.80 -34.66
C SER A 123 3.50 12.19 -33.69
N PHE A 124 4.68 12.47 -34.24
CA PHE A 124 5.80 12.96 -33.45
C PHE A 124 5.50 14.34 -32.85
N GLU A 125 4.78 15.20 -33.58
CA GLU A 125 4.37 16.54 -33.12
C GLU A 125 3.43 16.45 -31.92
N ASP A 126 2.40 15.60 -31.97
CA ASP A 126 1.48 15.40 -30.83
C ASP A 126 2.22 14.86 -29.61
N SER A 127 3.19 13.95 -29.82
CA SER A 127 3.99 13.42 -28.72
C SER A 127 4.88 14.50 -28.10
N ALA A 128 5.43 15.41 -28.92
CA ALA A 128 6.26 16.52 -28.49
C ALA A 128 5.43 17.57 -27.74
N ALA A 129 4.24 17.91 -28.24
CA ALA A 129 3.29 18.79 -27.58
C ALA A 129 2.89 18.25 -26.20
N ARG A 130 2.52 16.96 -26.09
CA ARG A 130 2.23 16.33 -24.80
C ARG A 130 3.43 16.33 -23.85
N LYS A 131 4.64 16.11 -24.37
CA LYS A 131 5.88 16.18 -23.58
C LYS A 131 6.07 17.59 -23.02
N TYR A 132 5.91 18.60 -23.86
CA TYR A 132 6.05 20.01 -23.53
C TYR A 132 5.02 20.47 -22.50
N GLU A 133 3.73 20.18 -22.71
CA GLU A 133 2.66 20.49 -21.74
C GLU A 133 2.93 19.88 -20.37
N ARG A 134 3.47 18.66 -20.32
CA ARG A 134 3.86 18.00 -19.08
C ARG A 134 5.02 18.72 -18.39
N MET A 135 6.04 19.17 -19.15
CA MET A 135 7.15 19.95 -18.59
C MET A 135 6.65 21.28 -18.01
N ILE A 136 5.82 22.01 -18.76
CA ILE A 136 5.24 23.28 -18.28
C ILE A 136 4.51 23.08 -16.95
N LYS A 137 3.73 22.01 -16.81
CA LYS A 137 3.01 21.70 -15.57
C LYS A 137 3.93 21.33 -14.40
N GLN A 138 5.15 20.85 -14.68
CA GLN A 138 6.14 20.45 -13.67
C GLN A 138 6.99 21.64 -13.19
N ILE A 139 7.22 22.63 -14.06
CA ILE A 139 7.98 23.84 -13.73
C ILE A 139 7.23 24.65 -12.68
N LYS A 140 7.92 24.99 -11.59
CA LYS A 140 7.43 25.86 -10.52
C LYS A 140 8.23 27.16 -10.56
N PRO A 141 7.65 28.28 -11.02
CA PRO A 141 8.34 29.57 -11.06
C PRO A 141 8.68 30.06 -9.66
N ASN A 142 9.88 30.61 -9.47
CA ASN A 142 10.24 31.35 -8.26
C ASN A 142 9.89 32.83 -8.47
N MET A 143 8.88 33.32 -7.74
CA MET A 143 8.40 34.69 -7.89
C MET A 143 9.37 35.72 -7.29
N ASP A 144 10.12 35.36 -6.25
CA ASP A 144 11.06 36.27 -5.60
C ASP A 144 12.26 36.56 -6.54
N GLU A 145 12.81 35.52 -7.17
CA GLU A 145 13.85 35.66 -8.21
C GLU A 145 13.34 36.51 -9.38
N TYR A 146 12.08 36.31 -9.78
CA TYR A 146 11.45 37.08 -10.85
C TYR A 146 11.32 38.56 -10.52
N GLU A 147 10.88 38.91 -9.30
CA GLU A 147 10.76 40.30 -8.86
C GLU A 147 12.13 41.00 -8.75
N GLN A 148 13.16 40.29 -8.26
CA GLN A 148 14.52 40.81 -8.22
C GLN A 148 15.09 41.09 -9.62
N LEU A 149 14.81 40.19 -10.58
CA LEU A 149 15.20 40.38 -11.98
C LEU A 149 14.44 41.55 -12.61
N LYS A 150 13.15 41.69 -12.31
CA LYS A 150 12.33 42.81 -12.78
C LYS A 150 12.83 44.17 -12.28
N GLN A 151 13.35 44.25 -11.05
CA GLN A 151 13.89 45.49 -10.50
C GLN A 151 15.31 45.82 -11.01
N SER A 152 16.12 44.81 -11.28
CA SER A 152 17.53 44.99 -11.71
C SER A 152 17.67 45.27 -13.21
N ILE A 153 16.78 44.72 -14.04
CA ILE A 153 16.79 44.90 -15.50
C ILE A 153 15.88 46.08 -15.87
N PRO A 154 16.28 46.98 -16.80
CA PRO A 154 15.42 48.03 -17.31
C PRO A 154 14.13 47.47 -17.91
N GLU A 155 13.00 48.15 -17.71
CA GLU A 155 11.67 47.67 -18.12
C GLU A 155 11.59 47.34 -19.62
N GLU A 156 12.23 48.15 -20.48
CA GLU A 156 12.30 47.95 -21.94
C GLU A 156 13.04 46.66 -22.34
N GLN A 157 14.00 46.22 -21.52
CA GLN A 157 14.75 44.99 -21.74
C GLN A 157 14.07 43.78 -21.08
N PHE A 158 13.35 44.00 -19.97
CA PHE A 158 12.61 42.95 -19.30
C PHE A 158 11.38 42.52 -20.10
N TYR A 159 10.65 43.47 -20.68
CA TYR A 159 9.53 43.24 -21.59
C TYR A 159 9.97 43.37 -23.05
N ALA A 160 10.95 42.56 -23.44
CA ALA A 160 11.52 42.57 -24.79
C ALA A 160 10.51 42.15 -25.86
N ASP A 161 10.33 42.98 -26.88
CA ASP A 161 9.62 42.60 -28.11
C ASP A 161 10.57 41.89 -29.11
N LYS A 162 10.04 41.31 -30.19
CA LYS A 162 10.78 40.55 -31.21
C LYS A 162 12.00 41.28 -31.79
N ASN A 163 11.98 42.61 -31.80
CA ASN A 163 13.06 43.46 -32.32
C ASN A 163 13.98 44.04 -31.23
N SER A 164 13.73 43.75 -29.95
CA SER A 164 14.55 44.23 -28.83
C SER A 164 15.81 43.38 -28.68
N TYR A 165 16.95 44.02 -28.47
CA TYR A 165 18.23 43.35 -28.30
C TYR A 165 18.52 43.08 -26.81
N VAL A 166 18.24 41.86 -26.37
CA VAL A 166 18.47 41.40 -24.99
C VAL A 166 19.45 40.23 -25.02
N PHE A 167 20.72 40.53 -25.31
CA PHE A 167 21.79 39.55 -25.28
C PHE A 167 22.81 39.92 -24.19
N GLY A 168 23.07 38.99 -23.27
CA GLY A 168 24.09 39.16 -22.23
C GLY A 168 23.67 39.95 -20.98
N VAL A 169 22.38 40.31 -20.85
CA VAL A 169 21.85 41.09 -19.72
C VAL A 169 21.75 40.25 -18.44
N HIS A 170 21.46 38.95 -18.57
CA HIS A 170 21.38 38.00 -17.45
C HIS A 170 22.47 36.94 -17.58
N LYS A 171 23.07 36.56 -16.45
CA LYS A 171 23.95 35.40 -16.33
C LYS A 171 23.28 34.41 -15.40
N ASP A 172 23.00 33.22 -15.90
CA ASP A 172 22.36 32.19 -15.12
C ASP A 172 23.22 31.79 -13.91
N THR A 173 22.57 31.65 -12.77
CA THR A 173 23.22 31.12 -11.57
C THR A 173 23.52 29.63 -11.75
N LYS A 174 24.54 29.12 -11.07
CA LYS A 174 24.89 27.69 -11.10
C LYS A 174 23.70 26.81 -10.66
N GLU A 175 22.96 27.26 -9.65
CA GLU A 175 21.77 26.58 -9.15
C GLU A 175 20.67 26.47 -10.23
N SER A 176 20.49 27.49 -11.07
CA SER A 176 19.54 27.45 -12.19
C SER A 176 19.95 26.40 -13.24
N ILE A 177 21.26 26.34 -13.53
CA ILE A 177 21.83 25.35 -14.45
C ILE A 177 21.67 23.93 -13.90
N ASP A 178 21.94 23.73 -12.61
CA ASP A 178 21.78 22.42 -11.95
C ASP A 178 20.31 21.96 -11.97
N ARG A 179 19.34 22.87 -11.72
CA ARG A 179 17.91 22.57 -11.84
C ARG A 179 17.54 22.10 -13.26
N LEU A 180 18.08 22.74 -14.29
CA LEU A 180 17.87 22.34 -15.69
C LEU A 180 18.45 20.94 -15.96
N LEU A 181 19.67 20.68 -15.52
CA LEU A 181 20.33 19.38 -15.69
C LEU A 181 19.54 18.25 -15.02
N ASP A 182 19.04 18.47 -13.81
CA ASP A 182 18.19 17.52 -13.10
C ASP A 182 16.91 17.20 -13.87
N ASP A 183 16.25 18.22 -14.43
CA ASP A 183 15.04 18.02 -15.23
C ASP A 183 15.32 17.29 -16.55
N MET A 184 16.46 17.58 -17.20
CA MET A 184 16.92 16.81 -18.36
C MET A 184 17.19 15.34 -18.02
N ASN A 185 17.85 15.07 -16.90
CA ASN A 185 18.13 13.72 -16.43
C ASN A 185 16.84 12.93 -16.14
N LYS A 186 15.86 13.55 -15.46
CA LYS A 186 14.53 12.96 -15.24
C LYS A 186 13.84 12.60 -16.55
N ASP A 187 14.01 13.43 -17.58
CA ASP A 187 13.48 13.19 -18.91
C ASP A 187 14.15 12.00 -19.60
N TYR A 188 15.49 11.89 -19.51
CA TYR A 188 16.22 10.72 -20.00
C TYR A 188 15.79 9.43 -19.31
N GLU A 189 15.63 9.44 -17.99
CA GLU A 189 15.14 8.27 -17.25
C GLU A 189 13.72 7.86 -17.69
N ARG A 190 12.85 8.85 -17.93
CA ARG A 190 11.49 8.62 -18.40
C ARG A 190 11.49 8.01 -19.80
N GLN A 191 12.35 8.49 -20.68
CA GLN A 191 12.53 7.95 -22.03
C GLN A 191 13.09 6.52 -22.00
N ALA A 192 14.05 6.23 -21.13
CA ALA A 192 14.57 4.86 -20.94
C ALA A 192 13.48 3.88 -20.49
N LYS A 193 12.52 4.35 -19.68
CA LYS A 193 11.37 3.57 -19.18
C LYS A 193 10.17 3.52 -20.14
N TYR A 194 10.26 4.11 -21.34
CA TYR A 194 9.16 4.17 -22.31
C TYR A 194 8.80 2.78 -22.84
N SER A 195 9.80 1.97 -23.21
CA SER A 195 9.62 0.58 -23.60
C SER A 195 9.84 -0.34 -22.40
N ARG A 196 8.76 -0.88 -21.83
CA ARG A 196 8.82 -1.80 -20.69
C ARG A 196 8.89 -3.24 -21.16
N ARG A 197 9.83 -4.02 -20.62
CA ARG A 197 9.89 -5.46 -20.84
C ARG A 197 8.66 -6.12 -20.21
N ARG A 198 7.98 -6.98 -20.98
CA ARG A 198 6.91 -7.85 -20.46
C ARG A 198 7.56 -9.01 -19.71
N ALA A 199 6.95 -9.47 -18.63
CA ALA A 199 7.41 -10.66 -17.92
C ALA A 199 7.43 -11.84 -18.91
N PHE A 200 8.50 -12.64 -18.86
CA PHE A 200 8.54 -13.91 -19.57
C PHE A 200 7.71 -14.91 -18.77
N ASP A 201 6.89 -15.69 -19.46
CA ASP A 201 5.99 -16.67 -18.89
C ASP A 201 6.45 -18.03 -19.40
N ASP A 202 7.06 -18.81 -18.49
CA ASP A 202 7.78 -20.05 -18.76
C ASP A 202 6.84 -21.17 -19.26
N ASP A 203 5.53 -21.03 -19.06
CA ASP A 203 4.52 -22.02 -19.42
C ASP A 203 4.05 -21.90 -20.89
N ASN A 204 4.45 -20.84 -21.62
CA ASN A 204 4.07 -20.70 -23.03
C ASN A 204 4.94 -21.57 -23.94
N ASP A 205 4.31 -22.19 -24.94
CA ASP A 205 5.00 -22.95 -25.97
C ASP A 205 6.00 -22.05 -26.72
N ILE A 206 7.27 -22.45 -26.69
CA ILE A 206 8.36 -21.69 -27.31
C ILE A 206 8.40 -22.00 -28.81
N ASP A 207 7.99 -21.04 -29.63
CA ASP A 207 7.97 -21.11 -31.09
C ASP A 207 9.27 -20.59 -31.76
N TYR A 208 10.29 -20.26 -30.97
CA TYR A 208 11.50 -19.58 -31.43
C TYR A 208 12.79 -20.27 -30.97
N ILE A 209 13.84 -20.16 -31.79
CA ILE A 209 15.18 -20.73 -31.50
C ILE A 209 16.12 -19.67 -30.89
N ASN A 210 15.94 -18.38 -31.21
CA ASN A 210 16.77 -17.28 -30.71
C ASN A 210 15.94 -16.02 -30.40
N GLU A 211 16.51 -15.04 -29.69
CA GLU A 211 15.79 -13.83 -29.27
C GLU A 211 15.31 -12.97 -30.46
N ARG A 212 16.10 -12.91 -31.54
CA ARG A 212 15.70 -12.16 -32.75
C ARG A 212 14.50 -12.82 -33.44
N ASN A 213 14.47 -14.15 -33.48
CA ASN A 213 13.37 -14.95 -33.99
C ASN A 213 12.12 -14.76 -33.12
N MET A 214 12.25 -14.78 -31.78
CA MET A 214 11.15 -14.45 -30.86
C MET A 214 10.54 -13.08 -31.16
N GLN A 215 11.37 -12.05 -31.35
CA GLN A 215 10.87 -10.70 -31.65
C GLN A 215 10.19 -10.63 -33.03
N PHE A 216 10.66 -11.43 -33.98
CA PHE A 216 10.07 -11.55 -35.30
C PHE A 216 8.71 -12.28 -35.27
N ASN A 217 8.61 -13.42 -34.57
CA ASN A 217 7.35 -14.14 -34.37
C ASN A 217 6.33 -13.26 -33.65
N LYS A 218 6.73 -12.56 -32.57
CA LYS A 218 5.89 -11.56 -31.89
C LYS A 218 5.45 -10.41 -32.80
N LYS A 219 6.26 -10.05 -33.81
CA LYS A 219 5.86 -9.05 -34.80
C LYS A 219 4.81 -9.64 -35.73
N ILE A 220 5.01 -10.85 -36.25
CA ILE A 220 4.04 -11.57 -37.09
C ILE A 220 2.71 -11.73 -36.37
N GLU A 221 2.73 -12.22 -35.12
CA GLU A 221 1.54 -12.43 -34.29
C GLU A 221 0.70 -11.14 -34.15
N ARG A 222 1.34 -9.98 -33.94
CA ARG A 222 0.63 -8.69 -33.86
C ARG A 222 -0.12 -8.31 -35.14
N PHE A 223 0.42 -8.68 -36.32
CA PHE A 223 -0.19 -8.32 -37.60
C PHE A 223 -1.17 -9.40 -38.10
N TYR A 224 -0.81 -10.67 -37.96
CA TYR A 224 -1.50 -11.79 -38.58
C TYR A 224 -2.27 -12.68 -37.60
N GLY A 225 -1.94 -12.67 -36.30
CA GLY A 225 -2.60 -13.52 -35.29
C GLY A 225 -4.09 -13.24 -35.09
N LYS A 226 -4.61 -12.13 -35.62
CA LYS A 226 -6.07 -11.89 -35.70
C LYS A 226 -6.75 -12.71 -36.80
N TYR A 227 -6.02 -13.07 -37.85
CA TYR A 227 -6.53 -13.69 -39.07
C TYR A 227 -6.20 -15.18 -39.19
N THR A 228 -5.27 -15.67 -38.36
CA THR A 228 -4.82 -17.07 -38.30
C THR A 228 -5.18 -17.66 -36.95
#